data_AF-A0A8J6EL32-F1
#
_entry.id   AF-A0A8J6EL32-F1
#
_cell.length_a   1.000
_cell.length_b   1.000
_cell.length_c   1.000
_cell.angle_alpha   90.00
_cell.angle_beta   90.00
_cell.angle_gamma   90.00
#
_symmetry.space_group_name_H-M   'P 1'
#
loop_
_entity.id
_entity.type
_entity.pdbx_description
1 polymer ?
#
loop_
_entity_poly.entity_id
_entity_poly.type
_entity_poly.pdbx_seq_one_letter_code
_entity_poly.pdbx_strand_id
1 'polypeptide(L)'
;MLITDGAVEEYEPVFEKYNWPDKKVRMFTYLIGREVTFAQNVKWIACSNKGYYTQISTLADVQENVMEYLHVLSRPMVINHDHDIIWTEAYMDSALFASQAQSLLLMTTVAMPVFSKKNETRSEGILLGVVGSDVPLRELLKLAPRYKLGVHGYAFLNTNNGYILSHPDLRPLYKEGKKLRPKPNYNSVDLSEVEWEDQDEILRTAMINGETGTLTIDVKVTVDKGKRVLFLTSDYFYTDISDTPFSLGVVLTRGHGEFILIGNTSKEEGLHDLDHPDLTLANEWIYCITDIDPAHRKLNQLQAVTRFLLKEDEDLECDDELVKEVLFDAVVTAPLEAYWNHLSLNMSKQDNGIEVAFLGTRAGLIRKNLYVGAEQMSNRKFLRYEEKESIFTMDHFPLWYRRAAEHPPGSFVYHVPTDDNPADGHRPEVVTVSTAVSVTVHNKTALAAAIGVQMKLSMLRDIFWKVAQQPNDTDCSDVDGTCPLSCEDERLNCYLIDNNGFIVLSKDLEQTGVFLGEVDGSLMTQLLHMSIFRQVTLYDYQAMCKHPYHHHSGGRNLLNPLFALISAAQWLLSNLVLFILEFSLCPLWSSDNTAEAHKHKKQDMLQPCDTEYPAFIHDTSIREANGFIECGHCQR
;
A
#
# COMPACT_ATOMS: atom_id res chain seq x y z
N MET A 1 34.46 -16.62 7.73
CA MET A 1 34.14 -18.06 7.67
C MET A 1 34.82 -18.63 6.43
N LEU A 2 35.28 -19.87 6.46
CA LEU A 2 35.97 -20.54 5.36
C LEU A 2 35.15 -21.76 4.94
N ILE A 3 34.78 -21.82 3.65
CA ILE A 3 34.07 -22.94 3.06
C ILE A 3 35.03 -23.60 2.06
N THR A 4 35.34 -24.88 2.25
CA THR A 4 36.35 -25.57 1.44
C THR A 4 36.06 -27.07 1.35
N ASP A 5 36.57 -27.75 0.33
CA ASP A 5 36.60 -29.21 0.18
C ASP A 5 37.85 -29.86 0.80
N GLY A 6 38.84 -29.05 1.17
CA GLY A 6 40.03 -29.44 1.92
C GLY A 6 41.03 -28.28 2.10
N ALA A 7 42.09 -28.48 2.88
CA ALA A 7 43.21 -27.53 2.96
C ALA A 7 44.54 -28.28 3.01
N VAL A 8 45.40 -28.06 2.01
CA VAL A 8 46.69 -28.77 1.89
C VAL A 8 47.64 -28.44 3.05
N GLU A 9 47.60 -27.20 3.55
CA GLU A 9 48.45 -26.71 4.64
C GLU A 9 47.61 -25.97 5.71
N GLU A 10 48.21 -25.75 6.88
CA GLU A 10 47.59 -25.06 8.02
C GLU A 10 47.64 -23.52 7.91
N TYR A 11 48.45 -22.98 6.99
CA TYR A 11 48.61 -21.54 6.73
C TYR A 11 48.94 -20.69 7.98
N GLU A 12 49.65 -21.27 8.95
CA GLU A 12 50.07 -20.62 10.20
C GLU A 12 50.70 -19.21 10.02
N PRO A 13 51.60 -18.97 9.04
CA PRO A 13 52.22 -17.65 8.87
C PRO A 13 51.22 -16.51 8.61
N VAL A 14 50.04 -16.83 8.08
CA VAL A 14 48.97 -15.85 7.85
C VAL A 14 48.32 -15.45 9.16
N PHE A 15 48.05 -16.41 10.05
CA PHE A 15 47.43 -16.15 11.35
C PHE A 15 48.42 -15.46 12.30
N GLU A 16 49.70 -15.82 12.26
CA GLU A 16 50.76 -15.13 13.00
C GLU A 16 50.85 -13.65 12.64
N LYS A 17 50.71 -13.31 11.35
CA LYS A 17 50.80 -11.93 10.88
C LYS A 17 49.57 -11.08 11.20
N TYR A 18 48.37 -11.65 11.08
CA TYR A 18 47.13 -10.86 11.06
C TYR A 18 46.20 -11.07 12.26
N ASN A 19 46.28 -12.20 12.99
CA ASN A 19 45.33 -12.50 14.06
C ASN A 19 46.00 -12.78 15.41
N TRP A 20 47.22 -13.31 15.44
CA TRP A 20 47.92 -13.63 16.69
C TRP A 20 48.78 -12.45 17.16
N PRO A 21 48.96 -12.27 18.48
CA PRO A 21 48.55 -13.15 19.58
C PRO A 21 47.11 -12.94 20.10
N ASP A 22 46.46 -11.80 19.79
CA ASP A 22 45.19 -11.39 20.41
C ASP A 22 43.99 -12.27 20.02
N LYS A 23 44.03 -12.88 18.84
CA LYS A 23 42.95 -13.70 18.25
C LYS A 23 41.62 -12.96 18.29
N LYS A 24 41.60 -11.75 17.72
CA LYS A 24 40.40 -10.89 17.62
C LYS A 24 39.39 -11.46 16.62
N VAL A 25 39.88 -12.09 15.55
CA VAL A 25 39.06 -12.70 14.51
C VAL A 25 38.82 -14.17 14.83
N ARG A 26 37.56 -14.61 14.75
CA ARG A 26 37.18 -16.03 14.88
C ARG A 26 37.09 -16.71 13.52
N MET A 27 37.66 -17.90 13.39
CA MET A 27 37.62 -18.66 12.15
C MET A 27 36.69 -19.87 12.24
N PHE A 28 35.58 -19.82 11.52
CA PHE A 28 34.69 -20.96 11.33
C PHE A 28 35.03 -21.66 10.02
N THR A 29 35.22 -22.98 10.05
CA THR A 29 35.59 -23.78 8.89
C THR A 29 34.54 -24.84 8.57
N TYR A 30 34.07 -24.84 7.31
CA TYR A 30 33.04 -25.74 6.78
C TYR A 30 33.67 -26.62 5.71
N LEU A 31 33.80 -27.91 5.97
CA LEU A 31 34.33 -28.89 5.02
C LEU A 31 33.17 -29.47 4.19
N ILE A 32 33.12 -29.16 2.90
CA ILE A 32 32.08 -29.65 1.98
C ILE A 32 32.55 -30.93 1.31
N GLY A 33 31.73 -31.97 1.40
CA GLY A 33 31.94 -33.21 0.67
C GLY A 33 31.89 -34.44 1.57
N ARG A 34 31.66 -35.59 0.93
CA ARG A 34 31.68 -36.90 1.58
C ARG A 34 33.11 -37.38 1.86
N GLU A 35 34.07 -36.90 1.08
CA GLU A 35 35.48 -37.25 1.22
C GLU A 35 36.19 -36.24 2.14
N VAL A 36 36.76 -36.74 3.24
CA VAL A 36 37.44 -35.93 4.26
C VAL A 36 38.92 -35.77 3.95
N THR A 37 39.26 -35.24 2.78
CA THR A 37 40.66 -34.95 2.47
C THR A 37 41.15 -33.76 3.30
N PHE A 38 42.26 -33.94 4.02
CA PHE A 38 42.91 -32.89 4.83
C PHE A 38 42.01 -32.20 5.88
N ALA A 39 41.01 -32.91 6.42
CA ALA A 39 40.10 -32.38 7.44
C ALA A 39 40.83 -31.88 8.71
N GLN A 40 41.97 -32.49 9.03
CA GLN A 40 42.76 -32.12 10.22
C GLN A 40 43.29 -30.69 10.14
N ASN A 41 43.80 -30.27 8.98
CA ASN A 41 44.32 -28.92 8.77
C ASN A 41 43.20 -27.88 8.88
N VAL A 42 42.05 -28.18 8.27
CA VAL A 42 40.84 -27.34 8.33
C VAL A 42 40.30 -27.22 9.76
N LYS A 43 40.35 -28.31 10.53
CA LYS A 43 39.98 -28.32 11.95
C LYS A 43 40.96 -27.52 12.79
N TRP A 44 42.26 -27.65 12.53
CA TRP A 44 43.30 -26.88 13.22
C TRP A 44 43.09 -25.38 13.03
N ILE A 45 42.80 -24.93 11.80
CA ILE A 45 42.54 -23.52 11.49
C ILE A 45 41.41 -22.95 12.36
N ALA A 46 40.31 -23.69 12.55
CA ALA A 46 39.20 -23.25 13.40
C ALA A 46 39.56 -23.26 14.89
N CYS A 47 40.15 -24.36 15.38
CA CYS A 47 40.50 -24.52 16.79
C CYS A 47 41.52 -23.47 17.25
N SER A 48 42.54 -23.19 16.43
CA SER A 48 43.60 -22.24 16.76
C SER A 48 43.11 -20.79 16.82
N ASN A 49 41.99 -20.48 16.17
CA ASN A 49 41.40 -19.14 16.08
C ASN A 49 40.03 -19.02 16.76
N LYS A 50 39.78 -19.77 17.85
CA LYS A 50 38.56 -19.64 18.70
C LYS A 50 37.23 -19.80 17.93
N GLY A 51 37.20 -20.58 16.86
CA GLY A 51 35.98 -20.81 16.07
C GLY A 51 35.44 -22.23 16.21
N TYR A 52 34.75 -22.70 15.17
CA TYR A 52 34.12 -24.02 15.11
C TYR A 52 34.39 -24.69 13.76
N TYR A 53 34.49 -26.02 13.78
CA TYR A 53 34.68 -26.86 12.61
C TYR A 53 33.46 -27.76 12.43
N THR A 54 32.93 -27.83 11.22
CA THR A 54 31.88 -28.80 10.86
C THR A 54 32.07 -29.32 9.44
N GLN A 55 31.60 -30.55 9.21
CA GLN A 55 31.62 -31.20 7.91
C GLN A 55 30.19 -31.27 7.36
N ILE A 56 30.01 -30.74 6.15
CA ILE A 56 28.74 -30.74 5.42
C ILE A 56 28.84 -31.81 4.32
N SER A 57 28.23 -32.97 4.58
CA SER A 57 28.28 -34.10 3.64
C SER A 57 27.12 -34.08 2.63
N THR A 58 25.97 -33.56 3.04
CA THR A 58 24.76 -33.48 2.22
C THR A 58 24.08 -32.12 2.33
N LEU A 59 23.19 -31.81 1.38
CA LEU A 59 22.38 -30.59 1.40
C LEU A 59 21.45 -30.52 2.63
N ALA A 60 21.05 -31.66 3.18
CA ALA A 60 20.21 -31.71 4.37
C ALA A 60 20.97 -31.24 5.63
N ASP A 61 22.28 -31.52 5.69
CA ASP A 61 23.12 -31.17 6.84
C ASP A 61 23.46 -29.68 6.91
N VAL A 62 23.21 -28.92 5.83
CA VAL A 62 23.60 -27.51 5.72
C VAL A 62 22.93 -26.66 6.79
N GLN A 63 21.61 -26.80 6.94
CA GLN A 63 20.84 -25.93 7.81
C GLN A 63 21.26 -26.05 9.29
N GLU A 64 21.41 -27.27 9.80
CA GLU A 64 21.81 -27.52 11.18
C GLU A 64 23.26 -27.10 11.44
N ASN A 65 24.20 -27.56 10.59
CA ASN A 65 25.62 -27.29 10.79
C ASN A 65 26.02 -25.83 10.59
N VAL A 66 25.34 -25.12 9.69
CA VAL A 66 25.61 -23.69 9.49
C VAL A 66 25.16 -22.91 10.72
N MET A 67 24.04 -23.26 11.36
CA MET A 67 23.48 -22.51 12.51
C MET A 67 24.29 -22.65 13.82
N GLU A 68 25.11 -23.69 13.96
CA GLU A 68 25.95 -23.94 15.15
C GLU A 68 26.92 -22.81 15.51
N TYR A 69 27.30 -21.96 14.55
CA TYR A 69 28.17 -20.81 14.84
C TYR A 69 27.59 -19.86 15.89
N LEU A 70 26.26 -19.75 16.00
CA LEU A 70 25.57 -18.92 16.99
C LEU A 70 25.86 -19.38 18.42
N HIS A 71 25.98 -20.69 18.65
CA HIS A 71 26.34 -21.23 19.96
C HIS A 71 27.76 -20.84 20.39
N VAL A 72 28.67 -20.62 19.45
CA VAL A 72 30.03 -20.14 19.75
C VAL A 72 30.06 -18.63 19.93
N LEU A 73 29.33 -17.88 19.10
CA LEU A 73 29.24 -16.42 19.20
C LEU A 73 28.55 -15.95 20.48
N SER A 74 27.56 -16.69 20.98
CA SER A 74 26.82 -16.34 22.20
C SER A 74 27.60 -16.56 23.50
N ARG A 75 28.66 -17.39 23.53
CA ARG A 75 29.40 -17.72 24.77
C ARG A 75 29.85 -16.50 25.60
N PRO A 76 30.43 -15.43 25.02
CA PRO A 76 30.82 -14.25 25.79
C PRO A 76 29.64 -13.56 26.45
N MET A 77 28.49 -13.48 25.77
CA MET A 77 27.26 -12.90 26.32
C MET A 77 26.78 -13.72 27.53
N VAL A 78 26.80 -15.05 27.41
CA VAL A 78 26.41 -15.97 28.48
C VAL A 78 27.34 -15.83 29.69
N ILE A 79 28.65 -15.72 29.47
CA ILE A 79 29.65 -15.57 30.54
C ILE A 79 29.47 -14.22 31.26
N ASN A 80 29.20 -13.15 30.52
CA ASN A 80 28.99 -11.81 31.08
C ASN A 80 27.63 -11.63 31.77
N HIS A 81 26.71 -12.59 31.63
CA HIS A 81 25.33 -12.52 32.15
C HIS A 81 24.57 -11.33 31.59
N ASP A 82 24.81 -11.03 30.31
CA ASP A 82 24.21 -9.88 29.66
C ASP A 82 22.82 -10.23 29.14
N HIS A 83 21.82 -9.56 29.68
CA HIS A 83 20.41 -9.82 29.41
C HIS A 83 19.82 -8.70 28.57
N ASP A 84 20.50 -8.39 27.47
CA ASP A 84 20.05 -7.37 26.53
C ASP A 84 18.71 -7.75 25.90
N ILE A 85 17.81 -6.77 25.92
CA ILE A 85 16.52 -6.86 25.25
C ILE A 85 16.72 -6.31 23.84
N ILE A 86 16.36 -7.12 22.84
CA ILE A 86 16.50 -6.75 21.43
C ILE A 86 15.12 -6.75 20.80
N TRP A 87 14.87 -5.75 19.97
CA TRP A 87 13.67 -5.67 19.14
C TRP A 87 13.98 -6.13 17.73
N THR A 88 13.10 -6.95 17.14
CA THR A 88 13.21 -7.33 15.73
C THR A 88 12.58 -6.28 14.83
N GLU A 89 13.03 -6.23 13.58
CA GLU A 89 12.37 -5.48 12.51
C GLU A 89 10.94 -6.00 12.26
N ALA A 90 10.14 -5.23 11.54
CA ALA A 90 8.79 -5.65 11.19
C ALA A 90 8.83 -6.94 10.35
N TYR A 91 8.17 -8.00 10.82
CA TYR A 91 8.02 -9.24 10.08
C TYR A 91 6.56 -9.70 10.08
N MET A 92 6.25 -10.59 9.16
CA MET A 92 4.94 -11.19 9.01
C MET A 92 4.88 -12.58 9.63
N ASP A 93 3.89 -12.81 10.49
CA ASP A 93 3.64 -14.15 11.01
C ASP A 93 3.05 -15.05 9.91
N SER A 94 3.78 -16.13 9.63
CA SER A 94 3.42 -17.14 8.64
C SER A 94 2.15 -17.92 9.04
N ALA A 95 1.87 -18.06 10.34
CA ALA A 95 0.69 -18.77 10.83
C ALA A 95 -0.57 -17.93 10.65
N LEU A 96 -0.50 -16.63 10.97
CA LEU A 96 -1.62 -15.70 10.80
C LEU A 96 -1.93 -15.39 9.33
N PHE A 97 -0.96 -15.49 8.42
CA PHE A 97 -1.17 -15.31 6.98
C PHE A 97 -2.20 -16.29 6.38
N ALA A 98 -2.39 -17.47 6.99
CA ALA A 98 -3.41 -18.44 6.58
C ALA A 98 -4.84 -18.03 7.01
N SER A 99 -4.97 -17.18 8.02
CA SER A 99 -6.23 -16.64 8.51
C SER A 99 -6.47 -15.25 7.90
N GLN A 100 -7.67 -15.01 7.38
CA GLN A 100 -8.00 -13.91 6.45
C GLN A 100 -7.92 -12.48 7.05
N ALA A 101 -7.38 -12.29 8.25
CA ALA A 101 -7.27 -11.02 8.94
C ALA A 101 -6.07 -10.22 8.40
N GLN A 102 -6.31 -9.49 7.31
CA GLN A 102 -5.34 -8.60 6.63
C GLN A 102 -4.74 -7.51 7.54
N SER A 103 -5.25 -7.27 8.74
CA SER A 103 -4.86 -6.17 9.61
C SER A 103 -3.94 -6.55 10.78
N LEU A 104 -3.64 -7.84 10.98
CA LEU A 104 -2.72 -8.33 12.02
C LEU A 104 -1.38 -8.81 11.43
N LEU A 105 -1.03 -8.36 10.22
CA LEU A 105 0.01 -9.00 9.43
C LEU A 105 1.43 -8.68 9.91
N LEU A 106 1.71 -7.46 10.36
CA LEU A 106 3.06 -7.04 10.76
C LEU A 106 3.20 -7.01 12.28
N MET A 107 4.28 -7.61 12.76
CA MET A 107 4.64 -7.70 14.18
C MET A 107 6.12 -7.38 14.38
N THR A 108 6.46 -6.99 15.60
CA THR A 108 7.83 -6.94 16.09
C THR A 108 7.92 -7.83 17.33
N THR A 109 9.06 -8.49 17.55
CA THR A 109 9.29 -9.36 18.69
C THR A 109 10.29 -8.71 19.62
N VAL A 110 9.95 -8.69 20.91
CA VAL A 110 10.91 -8.41 21.98
C VAL A 110 11.59 -9.72 22.35
N ALA A 111 12.89 -9.83 22.08
CA ALA A 111 13.67 -11.03 22.31
C ALA A 111 14.67 -10.85 23.47
N MET A 112 14.78 -11.88 24.31
CA MET A 112 15.71 -11.92 25.43
C MET A 112 16.38 -13.31 25.51
N PRO A 113 17.72 -13.38 25.61
CA PRO A 113 18.42 -14.66 25.69
C PRO A 113 18.31 -15.29 27.09
N VAL A 114 18.15 -16.61 27.12
CA VAL A 114 18.03 -17.40 28.37
C VAL A 114 19.25 -18.30 28.54
N PHE A 115 19.86 -18.18 29.72
CA PHE A 115 21.11 -18.87 30.06
C PHE A 115 20.91 -19.89 31.17
N SER A 116 21.76 -20.91 31.17
CA SER A 116 21.83 -21.86 32.29
C SER A 116 22.47 -21.19 33.52
N LYS A 117 21.75 -21.20 34.65
CA LYS A 117 22.24 -20.68 35.94
C LYS A 117 23.11 -21.68 36.71
N LYS A 118 23.35 -22.88 36.18
CA LYS A 118 24.17 -23.90 36.87
C LYS A 118 25.64 -23.50 36.83
N ASN A 119 26.31 -23.57 37.99
CA ASN A 119 27.72 -23.18 38.12
C ASN A 119 28.67 -24.01 37.24
N GLU A 120 28.37 -25.29 36.99
CA GLU A 120 29.19 -26.18 36.15
C GLU A 120 29.20 -25.73 34.68
N THR A 121 28.02 -25.45 34.13
CA THR A 121 27.82 -25.00 32.74
C THR A 121 28.16 -23.53 32.53
N ARG A 122 28.48 -22.80 33.61
CA ARG A 122 28.75 -21.36 33.59
C ARG A 122 30.01 -21.01 32.80
N SER A 123 31.03 -21.88 32.88
CA SER A 123 32.29 -21.71 32.14
C SER A 123 32.17 -22.09 30.66
N GLU A 124 31.19 -22.92 30.32
CA GLU A 124 30.97 -23.42 28.95
C GLU A 124 30.18 -22.44 28.09
N GLY A 125 29.47 -21.48 28.72
CA GLY A 125 28.73 -20.43 28.01
C GLY A 125 27.53 -20.96 27.24
N ILE A 126 26.75 -21.87 27.85
CA ILE A 126 25.60 -22.52 27.19
C ILE A 126 24.39 -21.58 27.13
N LEU A 127 23.99 -21.23 25.91
CA LEU A 127 22.69 -20.62 25.59
C LEU A 127 21.61 -21.71 25.61
N LEU A 128 20.60 -21.58 26.47
CA LEU A 128 19.46 -22.51 26.51
C LEU A 128 18.45 -22.21 25.39
N GLY A 129 18.30 -20.94 25.03
CA GLY A 129 17.38 -20.49 24.00
C GLY A 129 17.14 -18.99 24.09
N VAL A 130 16.15 -18.53 23.34
CA VAL A 130 15.69 -17.13 23.33
C VAL A 130 14.19 -17.15 23.62
N VAL A 131 13.75 -16.28 24.52
CA VAL A 131 12.33 -16.03 24.76
C VAL A 131 11.94 -14.78 23.98
N GLY A 132 10.87 -14.89 23.20
CA GLY A 132 10.32 -13.80 22.41
C GLY A 132 8.87 -13.54 22.80
N SER A 133 8.46 -12.28 22.82
CA SER A 133 7.05 -11.88 22.87
C SER A 133 6.72 -10.99 21.69
N ASP A 134 5.70 -11.37 20.93
CA ASP A 134 5.29 -10.66 19.72
C ASP A 134 4.35 -9.51 20.06
N VAL A 135 4.61 -8.35 19.46
CA VAL A 135 3.82 -7.13 19.57
C VAL A 135 3.28 -6.79 18.19
N PRO A 136 1.95 -6.88 17.97
CA PRO A 136 1.35 -6.47 16.70
C PRO A 136 1.51 -4.97 16.50
N LEU A 137 2.01 -4.54 15.34
CA LEU A 137 2.22 -3.12 15.05
C LEU A 137 0.91 -2.33 14.99
N ARG A 138 -0.20 -3.02 14.71
CA ARG A 138 -1.54 -2.45 14.80
C ARG A 138 -1.83 -1.90 16.20
N GLU A 139 -1.41 -2.58 17.26
CA GLU A 139 -1.63 -2.10 18.63
C GLU A 139 -0.86 -0.82 18.93
N LEU A 140 0.33 -0.66 18.35
CA LEU A 140 1.11 0.58 18.48
C LEU A 140 0.43 1.74 17.75
N LEU A 141 -0.11 1.50 16.56
CA LEU A 141 -0.84 2.52 15.79
C LEU A 141 -2.13 2.98 16.49
N LYS A 142 -2.77 2.11 17.30
CA LYS A 142 -3.96 2.50 18.10
C LYS A 142 -3.66 3.65 19.08
N LEU A 143 -2.42 3.82 19.51
CA LEU A 143 -2.00 4.90 20.41
C LEU A 143 -1.97 6.28 19.74
N ALA A 144 -1.92 6.32 18.40
CA ALA A 144 -1.88 7.56 17.61
C ALA A 144 -3.11 7.64 16.67
N PRO A 145 -4.31 7.91 17.21
CA PRO A 145 -5.54 7.84 16.43
C PRO A 145 -5.65 8.99 15.42
N ARG A 146 -6.11 8.66 14.21
CA ARG A 146 -6.23 9.60 13.08
C ARG A 146 -7.19 10.76 13.31
N TYR A 147 -8.28 10.53 14.06
CA TYR A 147 -9.24 11.59 14.35
C TYR A 147 -8.60 12.77 15.10
N LYS A 148 -7.52 12.55 15.86
CA LYS A 148 -6.74 13.60 16.54
C LYS A 148 -5.75 14.29 15.60
N LEU A 149 -5.07 13.52 14.75
CA LEU A 149 -4.04 14.04 13.84
C LEU A 149 -4.62 14.82 12.65
N GLY A 150 -5.88 14.60 12.30
CA GLY A 150 -6.54 15.26 11.18
C GLY A 150 -6.59 14.40 9.92
N VAL A 151 -7.08 14.98 8.82
CA VAL A 151 -7.45 14.26 7.60
C VAL A 151 -6.26 13.58 6.92
N HIS A 152 -5.16 14.33 6.85
CA HIS A 152 -3.90 13.90 6.24
C HIS A 152 -2.84 13.54 7.28
N GLY A 153 -3.10 13.77 8.57
CA GLY A 153 -2.11 13.51 9.63
C GLY A 153 -1.95 12.03 9.93
N TYR A 154 -0.72 11.59 10.15
CA TYR A 154 -0.35 10.21 10.48
C TYR A 154 0.78 10.14 11.48
N ALA A 155 0.94 8.97 12.09
CA ALA A 155 2.13 8.61 12.85
C ALA A 155 2.82 7.44 12.16
N PHE A 156 4.14 7.40 12.26
CA PHE A 156 4.97 6.33 11.73
C PHE A 156 6.13 6.02 12.68
N LEU A 157 6.67 4.81 12.57
CA LEU A 157 7.73 4.31 13.42
C LEU A 157 8.92 3.89 12.55
N ASN A 158 10.12 4.28 12.96
CA ASN A 158 11.37 3.97 12.29
C ASN A 158 12.31 3.24 13.25
N THR A 159 13.19 2.40 12.71
CA THR A 159 14.32 1.79 13.42
C THR A 159 15.56 2.69 13.41
N ASN A 160 16.52 2.40 14.28
CA ASN A 160 17.85 3.02 14.28
C ASN A 160 18.68 2.77 13.00
N ASN A 161 18.20 1.94 12.06
CA ASN A 161 18.83 1.72 10.77
C ASN A 161 18.18 2.55 9.63
N GLY A 162 17.02 3.15 9.88
CA GLY A 162 16.21 3.83 8.86
C GLY A 162 15.08 2.99 8.27
N TYR A 163 14.95 1.72 8.66
CA TYR A 163 13.84 0.88 8.20
C TYR A 163 12.53 1.22 8.88
N ILE A 164 11.50 1.35 8.06
CA ILE A 164 10.14 1.61 8.50
C ILE A 164 9.59 0.39 9.23
N LEU A 165 9.20 0.59 10.48
CA LEU A 165 8.44 -0.40 11.22
C LEU A 165 6.96 -0.32 10.81
N SER A 166 6.38 0.88 10.82
CA SER A 166 4.97 1.11 10.49
C SER A 166 4.78 2.47 9.82
N HIS A 167 4.11 2.49 8.67
CA HIS A 167 3.78 3.70 7.92
C HIS A 167 2.53 3.47 7.05
N PRO A 168 1.62 4.44 6.86
CA PRO A 168 0.43 4.28 6.02
C PRO A 168 0.71 3.86 4.57
N ASP A 169 1.77 4.38 3.96
CA ASP A 169 2.18 4.03 2.59
C ASP A 169 3.07 2.78 2.48
N LEU A 170 3.34 2.09 3.58
CA LEU A 170 4.04 0.81 3.55
C LEU A 170 3.12 -0.27 2.97
N ARG A 171 3.49 -0.84 1.82
CA ARG A 171 2.72 -1.88 1.12
C ARG A 171 3.50 -3.20 1.13
N PRO A 172 3.39 -4.02 2.20
CA PRO A 172 4.15 -5.27 2.31
C PRO A 172 3.62 -6.38 1.39
N LEU A 173 2.38 -6.27 0.91
CA LEU A 173 1.72 -7.27 0.08
C LEU A 173 1.54 -6.80 -1.37
N TYR A 174 1.56 -7.74 -2.30
CA TYR A 174 1.15 -7.54 -3.68
C TYR A 174 0.12 -8.60 -4.12
N LYS A 175 -0.72 -8.25 -5.09
CA LYS A 175 -1.73 -9.15 -5.66
C LYS A 175 -1.13 -9.92 -6.84
N GLU A 176 -1.07 -11.25 -6.72
CA GLU A 176 -0.72 -12.14 -7.83
C GLU A 176 -1.97 -12.92 -8.26
N GLY A 177 -2.72 -12.37 -9.22
CA GLY A 177 -4.03 -12.88 -9.59
C GLY A 177 -5.04 -12.73 -8.45
N LYS A 178 -5.61 -13.85 -7.96
CA LYS A 178 -6.57 -13.84 -6.83
C LYS A 178 -5.92 -14.01 -5.45
N LYS A 179 -4.61 -14.26 -5.36
CA LYS A 179 -3.90 -14.49 -4.10
C LYS A 179 -3.03 -13.28 -3.76
N LEU A 180 -3.03 -12.89 -2.49
CA LEU A 180 -2.07 -11.93 -1.94
C LEU A 180 -0.79 -12.68 -1.58
N ARG A 181 0.36 -12.06 -1.87
CA ARG A 181 1.68 -12.57 -1.47
C ARG A 181 2.52 -11.45 -0.86
N PRO A 182 3.40 -11.76 0.10
CA PRO A 182 4.38 -10.80 0.60
C PRO A 182 5.37 -10.43 -0.49
N LYS A 183 5.68 -9.13 -0.60
CA LYS A 183 6.78 -8.66 -1.45
C LYS A 183 8.10 -9.17 -0.88
N PRO A 184 9.12 -9.46 -1.70
CA PRO A 184 10.45 -9.74 -1.16
C PRO A 184 11.00 -8.48 -0.47
N ASN A 185 11.77 -8.65 0.60
CA ASN A 185 12.39 -7.57 1.38
C ASN A 185 11.42 -6.51 1.93
N TYR A 186 10.15 -6.86 2.17
CA TYR A 186 9.16 -5.95 2.75
C TYR A 186 9.54 -5.40 4.14
N ASN A 187 10.46 -6.08 4.84
CA ASN A 187 10.94 -5.72 6.17
C ASN A 187 12.09 -4.71 6.17
N SER A 188 12.70 -4.43 5.00
CA SER A 188 13.88 -3.57 4.86
C SER A 188 13.60 -2.33 4.01
N VAL A 189 12.35 -1.84 4.01
CA VAL A 189 11.95 -0.62 3.30
C VAL A 189 12.46 0.58 4.10
N ASP A 190 13.31 1.40 3.49
CA ASP A 190 13.86 2.61 4.12
C ASP A 190 12.83 3.76 4.14
N LEU A 191 13.00 4.70 5.07
CA LEU A 191 12.21 5.92 5.15
C LEU A 191 12.29 6.74 3.86
N SER A 192 13.45 6.78 3.21
CA SER A 192 13.66 7.52 1.95
C SER A 192 12.88 6.95 0.76
N GLU A 193 12.47 5.68 0.79
CA GLU A 193 11.64 5.06 -0.25
C GLU A 193 10.17 5.47 -0.15
N VAL A 194 9.75 6.02 1.00
CA VAL A 194 8.38 6.42 1.27
C VAL A 194 8.25 7.93 1.36
N GLU A 195 9.10 8.57 2.16
CA GLU A 195 9.19 10.02 2.35
C GLU A 195 10.25 10.64 1.44
N TRP A 196 10.14 10.39 0.14
CA TRP A 196 11.15 10.73 -0.87
C TRP A 196 11.34 12.23 -1.13
N GLU A 197 10.53 13.09 -0.53
CA GLU A 197 10.67 14.56 -0.62
C GLU A 197 11.78 15.09 0.32
N ASP A 198 12.23 14.30 1.30
CA ASP A 198 13.41 14.60 2.13
C ASP A 198 14.72 14.34 1.36
N GLN A 199 14.99 15.15 0.33
CA GLN A 199 16.15 14.97 -0.56
C GLN A 199 17.51 15.07 0.15
N ASP A 200 17.59 15.84 1.23
CA ASP A 200 18.81 16.03 2.02
C ASP A 200 18.94 15.01 3.18
N GLU A 201 18.00 14.06 3.28
CA GLU A 201 17.93 13.03 4.33
C GLU A 201 18.02 13.60 5.77
N ILE A 202 17.51 14.82 5.96
CA ILE A 202 17.59 15.54 7.24
C ILE A 202 16.73 14.82 8.28
N LEU A 203 15.48 14.49 7.90
CA LEU A 203 14.55 13.78 8.77
C LEU A 203 15.07 12.38 9.08
N ARG A 204 15.52 11.67 8.04
CA ARG A 204 16.06 10.31 8.17
C ARG A 204 17.24 10.27 9.14
N THR A 205 18.22 11.16 8.97
CA THR A 205 19.42 11.21 9.79
C THR A 205 19.10 11.57 11.24
N ALA A 206 18.23 12.56 11.45
CA ALA A 206 17.83 12.99 12.78
C ALA A 206 17.11 11.85 13.55
N MET A 207 16.21 11.13 12.88
CA MET A 207 15.50 9.99 13.48
C MET A 207 16.41 8.81 13.80
N ILE A 208 17.42 8.52 12.97
CA ILE A 208 18.41 7.46 13.24
C ILE A 208 19.31 7.81 14.43
N ASN A 209 19.69 9.09 14.54
CA ASN A 209 20.49 9.58 15.66
C ASN A 209 19.70 9.69 16.98
N GLY A 210 18.38 9.53 16.93
CA GLY A 210 17.51 9.68 18.11
C GLY A 210 17.39 11.14 18.57
N GLU A 211 17.41 12.09 17.62
CA GLU A 211 17.22 13.51 17.93
C GLU A 211 15.73 13.84 18.05
N THR A 212 15.39 14.81 18.90
CA THR A 212 14.03 15.36 18.98
C THR A 212 13.98 16.68 18.22
N GLY A 213 13.03 16.82 17.30
CA GLY A 213 12.94 18.02 16.49
C GLY A 213 11.65 18.15 15.68
N THR A 214 11.61 19.23 14.90
CA THR A 214 10.49 19.54 14.00
C THR A 214 11.02 19.97 12.64
N LEU A 215 10.35 19.56 11.58
CA LEU A 215 10.71 19.89 10.20
C LEU A 215 9.45 20.14 9.37
N THR A 216 9.46 21.16 8.52
CA THR A 216 8.37 21.41 7.56
C THR A 216 8.83 20.99 6.19
N ILE A 217 8.04 20.14 5.51
CA ILE A 217 8.30 19.67 4.14
C ILE A 217 7.03 19.88 3.31
N ASP A 218 7.20 20.38 2.09
CA ASP A 218 6.14 20.40 1.07
C ASP A 218 6.13 19.04 0.36
N VAL A 219 5.08 18.25 0.61
CA VAL A 219 4.97 16.87 0.15
C VAL A 219 3.94 16.69 -0.95
N LYS A 220 4.26 15.81 -1.90
CA LYS A 220 3.35 15.40 -2.97
C LYS A 220 2.73 14.06 -2.60
N VAL A 221 1.48 14.09 -2.15
CA VAL A 221 0.75 12.87 -1.76
C VAL A 221 -0.02 12.33 -2.94
N THR A 222 0.15 11.04 -3.20
CA THR A 222 -0.60 10.34 -4.25
C THR A 222 -1.93 9.83 -3.73
N VAL A 223 -2.99 9.99 -4.52
CA VAL A 223 -4.35 9.53 -4.21
C VAL A 223 -4.93 8.75 -5.38
N ASP A 224 -5.98 7.97 -5.13
CA ASP A 224 -6.56 7.05 -6.12
C ASP A 224 -5.51 6.10 -6.73
N LYS A 225 -4.77 5.40 -5.84
CA LYS A 225 -3.74 4.41 -6.19
C LYS A 225 -2.65 4.93 -7.14
N GLY A 226 -2.20 6.18 -6.94
CA GLY A 226 -1.14 6.78 -7.75
C GLY A 226 -1.64 7.55 -8.97
N LYS A 227 -2.95 7.64 -9.24
CA LYS A 227 -3.44 8.36 -10.43
C LYS A 227 -3.48 9.87 -10.26
N ARG A 228 -3.76 10.36 -9.06
CA ARG A 228 -3.94 11.79 -8.76
C ARG A 228 -2.96 12.24 -7.68
N VAL A 229 -2.72 13.54 -7.63
CA VAL A 229 -1.74 14.16 -6.71
C VAL A 229 -2.36 15.30 -5.96
N LEU A 230 -2.05 15.37 -4.66
CA LEU A 230 -2.33 16.49 -3.78
C LEU A 230 -1.00 17.09 -3.33
N PHE A 231 -0.96 18.41 -3.19
CA PHE A 231 0.19 19.16 -2.68
C PHE A 231 -0.13 19.59 -1.26
N LEU A 232 0.61 19.10 -0.29
CA LEU A 232 0.37 19.37 1.11
C LEU A 232 1.64 19.96 1.74
N THR A 233 1.49 20.95 2.61
CA THR A 233 2.58 21.40 3.48
C THR A 233 2.42 20.71 4.83
N SER A 234 3.35 19.82 5.16
CA SER A 234 3.31 18.98 6.34
C SER A 234 4.40 19.35 7.34
N ASP A 235 4.02 19.45 8.60
CA ASP A 235 4.92 19.64 9.75
C ASP A 235 5.17 18.27 10.40
N TYR A 236 6.42 17.82 10.36
CA TYR A 236 6.93 16.58 10.93
C TYR A 236 7.47 16.86 12.33
N PHE A 237 7.01 16.09 13.31
CA PHE A 237 7.48 16.08 14.68
C PHE A 237 8.09 14.71 14.94
N TYR A 238 9.35 14.66 15.36
CA TYR A 238 10.04 13.40 15.58
C TYR A 238 10.77 13.37 16.91
N THR A 239 10.85 12.18 17.51
CA THR A 239 11.54 11.94 18.79
C THR A 239 11.96 10.47 18.90
N ASP A 240 12.95 10.19 19.74
CA ASP A 240 13.31 8.83 20.12
C ASP A 240 12.31 8.24 21.13
N ILE A 241 12.18 6.91 21.11
CA ILE A 241 11.45 6.17 22.15
C ILE A 241 12.49 5.55 23.09
N SER A 242 12.57 6.10 24.30
CA SER A 242 13.50 5.65 25.35
C SER A 242 13.46 4.13 25.56
N ASP A 243 14.64 3.53 25.77
CA ASP A 243 14.83 2.09 25.98
C ASP A 243 14.45 1.19 24.80
N THR A 244 14.25 1.76 23.61
CA THR A 244 14.00 1.01 22.36
C THR A 244 14.87 1.55 21.22
N PRO A 245 15.15 0.75 20.17
CA PRO A 245 15.85 1.22 18.98
C PRO A 245 14.92 1.98 18.01
N PHE A 246 13.75 2.43 18.47
CA PHE A 246 12.73 3.01 17.63
C PHE A 246 12.62 4.52 17.81
N SER A 247 12.29 5.20 16.71
CA SER A 247 11.98 6.63 16.67
C SER A 247 10.57 6.82 16.15
N LEU A 248 9.84 7.74 16.77
CA LEU A 248 8.45 8.08 16.43
C LEU A 248 8.44 9.35 15.59
N GLY A 249 7.73 9.30 14.46
CA GLY A 249 7.38 10.47 13.66
C GLY A 249 5.87 10.71 13.68
N VAL A 250 5.46 11.96 13.86
CA VAL A 250 4.07 12.41 13.76
C VAL A 250 4.00 13.53 12.75
N VAL A 251 3.11 13.40 11.77
CA VAL A 251 2.95 14.33 10.66
C VAL A 251 1.60 15.02 10.78
N LEU A 252 1.62 16.35 10.76
CA LEU A 252 0.42 17.19 10.78
C LEU A 252 0.44 18.12 9.56
N THR A 253 -0.64 18.11 8.78
CA THR A 253 -0.77 18.99 7.60
C THR A 253 -1.33 20.35 7.99
N ARG A 254 -0.74 21.43 7.49
CA ARG A 254 -1.19 22.81 7.76
C ARG A 254 -2.59 23.08 7.22
N GLY A 255 -3.33 23.97 7.89
CA GLY A 255 -4.71 24.34 7.53
C GLY A 255 -5.77 23.27 7.83
N HIS A 256 -5.47 21.99 7.65
CA HIS A 256 -6.41 20.87 7.80
C HIS A 256 -6.05 19.99 9.00
N GLY A 257 -6.25 20.52 10.21
CA GLY A 257 -5.93 19.78 11.44
C GLY A 257 -5.60 20.67 12.65
N GLU A 258 -5.29 21.96 12.40
CA GLU A 258 -4.91 22.93 13.44
C GLU A 258 -6.03 23.22 14.45
N PHE A 259 -7.28 23.20 13.99
CA PHE A 259 -8.45 23.48 14.83
C PHE A 259 -9.48 22.35 14.71
N ILE A 260 -10.08 22.02 15.84
CA ILE A 260 -11.13 21.01 15.97
C ILE A 260 -12.39 21.70 16.52
N LEU A 261 -13.54 21.34 15.97
CA LEU A 261 -14.83 21.76 16.47
C LEU A 261 -15.26 20.78 17.56
N ILE A 262 -15.34 21.25 18.80
CA ILE A 262 -15.82 20.44 19.92
C ILE A 262 -17.14 21.05 20.40
N GLY A 263 -18.19 20.23 20.42
CA GLY A 263 -19.49 20.58 20.97
C GLY A 263 -19.86 19.66 22.12
N ASN A 264 -20.83 20.09 22.93
CA ASN A 264 -21.38 19.29 24.01
C ASN A 264 -22.87 19.10 23.78
N THR A 265 -23.38 17.90 24.04
CA THR A 265 -24.79 17.55 23.88
C THR A 265 -25.28 16.69 25.05
N SER A 266 -26.60 16.60 25.22
CA SER A 266 -27.19 15.69 26.20
C SER A 266 -27.03 14.24 25.73
N LYS A 267 -26.89 13.31 26.68
CA LYS A 267 -26.68 11.89 26.35
C LYS A 267 -27.92 11.28 25.70
N GLU A 268 -29.09 11.71 26.16
CA GLU A 268 -30.38 11.21 25.71
C GLU A 268 -30.68 11.64 24.27
N GLU A 269 -30.42 12.90 23.93
CA GLU A 269 -30.59 13.43 22.56
C GLU A 269 -29.58 12.79 21.60
N GLY A 270 -28.32 12.71 22.01
CA GLY A 270 -27.29 12.07 21.20
C GLY A 270 -27.57 10.58 20.94
N LEU A 271 -28.06 9.85 21.94
CA LEU A 271 -28.39 8.42 21.79
C LEU A 271 -29.58 8.21 20.83
N HIS A 272 -30.62 9.04 20.96
CA HIS A 272 -31.78 8.98 20.08
C HIS A 272 -31.39 9.12 18.59
N ASP A 273 -30.50 10.07 18.29
CA ASP A 273 -30.09 10.34 16.91
C ASP A 273 -29.01 9.38 16.39
N LEU A 274 -28.35 8.64 17.29
CA LEU A 274 -27.35 7.63 16.95
C LEU A 274 -27.97 6.29 16.57
N ASP A 275 -29.11 5.94 17.14
CA ASP A 275 -29.85 4.70 16.86
C ASP A 275 -30.62 4.73 15.51
N HIS A 276 -30.52 5.85 14.78
CA HIS A 276 -31.17 6.08 13.50
C HIS A 276 -30.52 5.23 12.37
N PRO A 277 -31.33 4.60 11.47
CA PRO A 277 -30.82 3.61 10.51
C PRO A 277 -30.04 4.20 9.32
N ASP A 278 -30.12 5.52 9.09
CA ASP A 278 -29.36 6.25 8.07
C ASP A 278 -27.89 6.47 8.47
N LEU A 279 -27.56 6.25 9.75
CA LEU A 279 -26.26 6.47 10.34
C LEU A 279 -25.44 5.19 10.42
N THR A 280 -24.15 5.30 10.11
CA THR A 280 -23.16 4.25 10.31
C THR A 280 -21.90 4.83 10.94
N LEU A 281 -21.35 4.11 11.91
CA LEU A 281 -20.12 4.48 12.60
C LEU A 281 -18.91 3.73 12.01
N ALA A 282 -17.73 4.34 12.04
CA ALA A 282 -16.50 3.71 11.56
C ALA A 282 -16.14 2.46 12.37
N ASN A 283 -16.39 1.27 11.84
CA ASN A 283 -16.18 0.02 12.57
C ASN A 283 -14.71 -0.30 12.91
N GLU A 284 -13.75 0.25 12.17
CA GLU A 284 -12.31 0.02 12.41
C GLU A 284 -11.72 0.97 13.46
N TRP A 285 -12.44 2.04 13.82
CA TRP A 285 -12.03 2.97 14.86
C TRP A 285 -12.39 2.43 16.24
N ILE A 286 -11.65 2.86 17.25
CA ILE A 286 -11.80 2.37 18.61
C ILE A 286 -12.46 3.47 19.42
N TYR A 287 -13.78 3.37 19.54
CA TYR A 287 -14.55 4.21 20.47
C TYR A 287 -14.53 3.57 21.85
N CYS A 288 -14.66 2.24 21.87
CA CYS A 288 -14.62 1.41 23.07
C CYS A 288 -13.69 0.22 22.89
N ILE A 289 -12.99 -0.16 23.95
CA ILE A 289 -12.06 -1.28 23.95
C ILE A 289 -12.85 -2.59 24.05
N THR A 290 -13.03 -3.27 22.91
CA THR A 290 -13.77 -4.54 22.82
C THR A 290 -12.88 -5.78 22.78
N ASP A 291 -11.57 -5.60 22.61
CA ASP A 291 -10.63 -6.70 22.29
C ASP A 291 -10.23 -7.55 23.51
N ILE A 292 -10.38 -7.00 24.73
CA ILE A 292 -9.93 -7.63 25.98
C ILE A 292 -10.90 -8.75 26.39
N ASP A 293 -12.20 -8.46 26.49
CA ASP A 293 -13.22 -9.41 26.94
C ASP A 293 -13.83 -10.20 25.75
N PRO A 294 -13.82 -11.55 25.77
CA PRO A 294 -14.53 -12.38 24.79
C PRO A 294 -16.01 -12.03 24.59
N ALA A 295 -16.70 -11.51 25.61
CA ALA A 295 -18.08 -11.05 25.50
C ALA A 295 -18.19 -9.77 24.65
N HIS A 296 -17.27 -8.82 24.85
CA HIS A 296 -17.23 -7.56 24.10
C HIS A 296 -16.81 -7.73 22.65
N ARG A 297 -15.98 -8.74 22.31
CA ARG A 297 -15.57 -9.04 20.91
C ARG A 297 -16.73 -9.32 19.95
N LYS A 298 -17.92 -9.65 20.45
CA LYS A 298 -19.12 -9.90 19.63
C LYS A 298 -19.89 -8.62 19.31
N LEU A 299 -19.59 -7.53 20.00
CA LEU A 299 -20.29 -6.25 19.85
C LEU A 299 -19.69 -5.47 18.69
N ASN A 300 -20.54 -4.82 17.92
CA ASN A 300 -20.10 -3.77 17.01
C ASN A 300 -19.73 -2.51 17.81
N GLN A 301 -18.86 -1.66 17.27
CA GLN A 301 -18.45 -0.41 17.94
C GLN A 301 -19.66 0.47 18.30
N LEU A 302 -20.65 0.58 17.41
CA LEU A 302 -21.91 1.29 17.71
C LEU A 302 -22.63 0.70 18.93
N GLN A 303 -22.75 -0.63 19.00
CA GLN A 303 -23.40 -1.30 20.13
C GLN A 303 -22.62 -1.12 21.43
N ALA A 304 -21.29 -1.13 21.37
CA ALA A 304 -20.43 -0.86 22.52
C ALA A 304 -20.65 0.56 23.04
N VAL A 305 -20.67 1.56 22.15
CA VAL A 305 -20.97 2.95 22.52
C VAL A 305 -22.37 3.08 23.12
N THR A 306 -23.40 2.46 22.54
CA THR A 306 -24.76 2.48 23.09
C THR A 306 -24.81 1.92 24.52
N ARG A 307 -24.16 0.78 24.78
CA ARG A 307 -24.11 0.17 26.12
C ARG A 307 -23.37 1.02 27.14
N PHE A 308 -22.26 1.64 26.71
CA PHE A 308 -21.50 2.58 27.52
C PHE A 308 -22.37 3.79 27.92
N LEU A 309 -23.13 4.34 26.98
CA LEU A 309 -24.01 5.48 27.24
C LEU A 309 -25.18 5.13 28.16
N LEU A 310 -25.75 3.93 28.03
CA LEU A 310 -26.80 3.41 28.89
C LEU A 310 -26.30 2.95 30.28
N LYS A 311 -24.98 2.87 30.48
CA LYS A 311 -24.34 2.32 31.68
C LYS A 311 -24.79 0.89 32.00
N GLU A 312 -24.98 0.06 30.97
CA GLU A 312 -25.34 -1.34 31.15
C GLU A 312 -24.15 -2.19 31.61
N ASP A 313 -22.95 -1.88 31.12
CA ASP A 313 -21.71 -2.59 31.40
C ASP A 313 -20.68 -1.61 32.01
N GLU A 314 -20.31 -1.79 33.29
CA GLU A 314 -19.32 -0.94 33.98
C GLU A 314 -17.87 -1.25 33.57
N ASP A 315 -17.62 -2.45 33.03
CA ASP A 315 -16.28 -2.92 32.62
C ASP A 315 -15.87 -2.43 31.21
N LEU A 316 -16.75 -1.70 30.52
CA LEU A 316 -16.49 -1.21 29.16
C LEU A 316 -15.79 0.15 29.19
N GLU A 317 -14.51 0.16 28.82
CA GLU A 317 -13.70 1.38 28.70
C GLU A 317 -13.85 2.01 27.32
N CYS A 318 -14.25 3.28 27.27
CA CYS A 318 -14.44 4.04 26.03
C CYS A 318 -13.72 5.40 26.08
N ASP A 319 -13.39 5.95 24.92
CA ASP A 319 -12.83 7.29 24.77
C ASP A 319 -13.92 8.34 24.92
N ASP A 320 -13.99 8.96 26.10
CA ASP A 320 -14.97 9.99 26.45
C ASP A 320 -14.96 11.20 25.50
N GLU A 321 -13.80 11.56 24.93
CA GLU A 321 -13.67 12.73 24.06
C GLU A 321 -14.28 12.43 22.69
N LEU A 322 -13.87 11.30 22.10
CA LEU A 322 -14.38 10.86 20.80
C LEU A 322 -15.88 10.55 20.86
N VAL A 323 -16.36 9.88 21.91
CA VAL A 323 -17.80 9.59 22.06
C VAL A 323 -18.62 10.87 22.16
N LYS A 324 -18.15 11.90 22.87
CA LYS A 324 -18.83 13.22 22.91
C LYS A 324 -18.87 13.88 21.55
N GLU A 325 -17.79 13.79 20.77
CA GLU A 325 -17.73 14.33 19.41
C GLU A 325 -18.75 13.63 18.50
N VAL A 326 -18.83 12.29 18.56
CA VAL A 326 -19.81 11.50 17.80
C VAL A 326 -21.24 11.89 18.15
N LEU A 327 -21.55 12.05 19.44
CA LEU A 327 -22.90 12.45 19.87
C LEU A 327 -23.25 13.85 19.39
N PHE A 328 -22.31 14.79 19.47
CA PHE A 328 -22.50 16.14 18.97
C PHE A 328 -22.75 16.14 17.45
N ASP A 329 -21.93 15.41 16.71
CA ASP A 329 -22.07 15.25 15.26
C ASP A 329 -23.40 14.60 14.88
N ALA A 330 -23.86 13.59 15.63
CA ALA A 330 -25.15 12.94 15.39
C ALA A 330 -26.31 13.93 15.49
N VAL A 331 -26.34 14.76 16.54
CA VAL A 331 -27.41 15.75 16.76
C VAL A 331 -27.36 16.86 15.72
N VAL A 332 -26.17 17.41 15.43
CA VAL A 332 -26.02 18.50 14.45
C VAL A 332 -26.44 18.06 13.05
N THR A 333 -26.23 16.79 12.71
CA THR A 333 -26.53 16.24 11.39
C THR A 333 -27.95 15.64 11.27
N ALA A 334 -28.69 15.49 12.36
CA ALA A 334 -30.04 14.93 12.37
C ALA A 334 -31.05 15.65 11.43
N PRO A 335 -31.06 17.00 11.31
CA PRO A 335 -31.99 17.69 10.41
C PRO A 335 -31.81 17.38 8.92
N LEU A 336 -30.66 16.80 8.52
CA LEU A 336 -30.39 16.46 7.12
C LEU A 336 -31.30 15.36 6.59
N GLU A 337 -31.74 14.43 7.45
CA GLU A 337 -32.66 13.38 7.04
C GLU A 337 -33.97 13.98 6.50
N ALA A 338 -34.59 14.88 7.27
CA ALA A 338 -35.81 15.57 6.88
C ALA A 338 -35.60 16.38 5.59
N TYR A 339 -34.45 17.03 5.45
CA TYR A 339 -34.09 17.80 4.26
C TYR A 339 -33.96 16.91 3.01
N TRP A 340 -33.21 15.81 3.09
CA TRP A 340 -33.03 14.89 1.98
C TRP A 340 -34.33 14.18 1.59
N ASN A 341 -35.18 13.84 2.57
CA ASN A 341 -36.49 13.26 2.33
C ASN A 341 -37.43 14.26 1.64
N HIS A 342 -37.43 15.53 2.05
CA HIS A 342 -38.19 16.57 1.37
C HIS A 342 -37.72 16.78 -0.09
N LEU A 343 -36.41 16.72 -0.34
CA LEU A 343 -35.87 16.77 -1.71
C LEU A 343 -36.31 15.57 -2.54
N SER A 344 -36.27 14.36 -1.97
CA SER A 344 -36.72 13.13 -2.64
C SER A 344 -38.17 13.23 -3.13
N LEU A 345 -39.05 13.86 -2.32
CA LEU A 345 -40.46 14.06 -2.66
C LEU A 345 -40.68 15.12 -3.76
N ASN A 346 -39.81 16.12 -3.85
CA ASN A 346 -39.90 17.20 -4.84
C ASN A 346 -39.24 16.86 -6.17
N MET A 347 -38.30 15.91 -6.20
CA MET A 347 -37.65 15.48 -7.42
C MET A 347 -38.67 14.83 -8.36
N SER A 348 -38.79 15.38 -9.56
CA SER A 348 -39.64 14.79 -10.60
C SER A 348 -39.05 13.45 -11.03
N LYS A 349 -39.86 12.52 -11.55
CA LYS A 349 -39.37 11.23 -12.11
C LYS A 349 -38.29 11.40 -13.20
N GLN A 350 -38.13 12.60 -13.74
CA GLN A 350 -37.19 12.95 -14.79
C GLN A 350 -35.81 13.37 -14.24
N ASP A 351 -35.72 13.66 -12.93
CA ASP A 351 -34.48 14.01 -12.21
C ASP A 351 -33.85 12.80 -11.47
N ASN A 352 -34.31 11.58 -11.76
CA ASN A 352 -33.93 10.31 -11.11
C ASN A 352 -32.50 9.81 -11.42
N GLY A 353 -31.52 10.71 -11.49
CA GLY A 353 -30.12 10.35 -11.70
C GLY A 353 -29.27 10.33 -10.43
N ILE A 354 -29.74 10.91 -9.31
CA ILE A 354 -29.04 10.83 -8.02
C ILE A 354 -29.38 9.49 -7.35
N GLU A 355 -28.37 8.71 -6.96
CA GLU A 355 -28.55 7.41 -6.31
C GLU A 355 -28.43 7.51 -4.79
N VAL A 356 -27.39 8.22 -4.32
CA VAL A 356 -27.03 8.30 -2.90
C VAL A 356 -26.62 9.74 -2.55
N ALA A 357 -27.13 10.27 -1.45
CA ALA A 357 -26.53 11.42 -0.76
C ALA A 357 -25.84 10.93 0.51
N PHE A 358 -24.66 11.45 0.81
CA PHE A 358 -23.90 11.05 1.98
C PHE A 358 -23.16 12.22 2.61
N LEU A 359 -22.94 12.12 3.91
CA LEU A 359 -22.14 13.03 4.69
C LEU A 359 -21.24 12.21 5.61
N GLY A 360 -19.97 12.60 5.72
CA GLY A 360 -19.08 12.09 6.76
C GLY A 360 -18.54 13.21 7.60
N THR A 361 -18.44 12.97 8.90
CA THR A 361 -17.83 13.89 9.85
C THR A 361 -16.43 13.44 10.24
N ARG A 362 -15.70 14.32 10.93
CA ARG A 362 -14.35 14.01 11.43
C ARG A 362 -14.35 12.85 12.44
N ALA A 363 -15.41 12.69 13.23
CA ALA A 363 -15.53 11.65 14.25
C ALA A 363 -15.83 10.25 13.70
N GLY A 364 -15.81 10.05 12.37
CA GLY A 364 -16.05 8.74 11.75
C GLY A 364 -17.52 8.36 11.61
N LEU A 365 -18.42 9.34 11.75
CA LEU A 365 -19.86 9.18 11.54
C LEU A 365 -20.18 9.42 10.06
N ILE A 366 -20.88 8.45 9.44
CA ILE A 366 -21.40 8.56 8.07
C ILE A 366 -22.93 8.53 8.13
N ARG A 367 -23.58 9.58 7.62
CA ARG A 367 -25.01 9.55 7.29
C ARG A 367 -25.20 9.36 5.80
N LYS A 368 -26.14 8.51 5.39
CA LYS A 368 -26.47 8.30 3.99
C LYS A 368 -27.97 8.20 3.77
N ASN A 369 -28.44 8.79 2.69
CA ASN A 369 -29.80 8.59 2.20
C ASN A 369 -29.77 7.97 0.80
N LEU A 370 -30.63 6.97 0.60
CA LEU A 370 -30.76 6.24 -0.64
C LEU A 370 -32.00 6.75 -1.38
N TYR A 371 -31.80 7.39 -2.53
CA TYR A 371 -32.90 7.79 -3.43
C TYR A 371 -33.38 6.63 -4.30
N VAL A 372 -32.50 5.65 -4.50
CA VAL A 372 -32.74 4.42 -5.26
C VAL A 372 -32.56 3.22 -4.34
N GLY A 373 -33.41 2.20 -4.49
CA GLY A 373 -33.30 0.99 -3.67
C GLY A 373 -31.93 0.32 -3.81
N ALA A 374 -31.42 -0.29 -2.73
CA ALA A 374 -30.05 -0.85 -2.67
C ALA A 374 -29.74 -1.93 -3.73
N GLU A 375 -30.77 -2.51 -4.37
CA GLU A 375 -30.64 -3.47 -5.47
C GLU A 375 -30.47 -2.80 -6.84
N GLN A 376 -30.96 -1.57 -6.99
CA GLN A 376 -30.93 -0.80 -8.23
C GLN A 376 -29.74 0.17 -8.30
N MET A 377 -28.89 0.21 -7.26
CA MET A 377 -27.67 1.03 -7.25
C MET A 377 -26.66 0.48 -8.25
N SER A 378 -26.09 1.38 -9.05
CA SER A 378 -25.11 1.03 -10.08
C SER A 378 -23.78 0.61 -9.42
N ASN A 379 -23.35 1.31 -8.36
CA ASN A 379 -22.22 0.88 -7.52
C ASN A 379 -22.70 0.36 -6.15
N ARG A 380 -22.81 -0.97 -6.02
CA ARG A 380 -23.24 -1.62 -4.77
C ARG A 380 -22.16 -1.65 -3.68
N LYS A 381 -20.88 -1.44 -4.04
CA LYS A 381 -19.73 -1.52 -3.12
C LYS A 381 -19.48 -0.21 -2.38
N PHE A 382 -20.03 0.90 -2.88
CA PHE A 382 -19.83 2.23 -2.31
C PHE A 382 -20.30 2.29 -0.84
N LEU A 383 -19.45 2.84 0.03
CA LEU A 383 -19.65 2.91 1.49
C LEU A 383 -19.83 1.54 2.16
N ARG A 384 -19.25 0.49 1.57
CA ARG A 384 -19.18 -0.86 2.16
C ARG A 384 -17.72 -1.26 2.41
N TYR A 385 -17.56 -2.26 3.27
CA TYR A 385 -16.25 -2.80 3.65
C TYR A 385 -15.44 -3.37 2.47
N GLU A 386 -16.10 -3.73 1.38
CA GLU A 386 -15.47 -4.21 0.14
C GLU A 386 -14.63 -3.12 -0.55
N GLU A 387 -15.02 -1.84 -0.39
CA GLU A 387 -14.35 -0.68 -0.98
C GLU A 387 -13.78 0.20 0.14
N LYS A 388 -12.64 -0.24 0.70
CA LYS A 388 -11.95 0.41 1.83
C LYS A 388 -11.68 1.90 1.61
N GLU A 389 -11.39 2.32 0.37
CA GLU A 389 -11.14 3.73 0.02
C GLU A 389 -12.36 4.65 0.18
N SER A 390 -13.57 4.08 0.27
CA SER A 390 -14.82 4.83 0.43
C SER A 390 -15.26 5.01 1.89
N ILE A 391 -14.68 4.25 2.82
CA ILE A 391 -15.05 4.22 4.24
C ILE A 391 -13.94 4.77 5.13
N PHE A 392 -14.29 5.11 6.38
CA PHE A 392 -13.30 5.42 7.41
C PHE A 392 -12.62 4.13 7.85
N THR A 393 -11.30 4.07 7.62
CA THR A 393 -10.46 2.97 8.07
C THR A 393 -9.53 3.45 9.17
N MET A 394 -8.86 2.53 9.85
CA MET A 394 -7.82 2.90 10.82
C MET A 394 -6.63 3.63 10.16
N ASP A 395 -6.35 3.32 8.89
CA ASP A 395 -5.19 3.83 8.17
C ASP A 395 -5.46 5.18 7.49
N HIS A 396 -6.68 5.42 7.00
CA HIS A 396 -7.00 6.63 6.25
C HIS A 396 -8.49 7.03 6.28
N PHE A 397 -8.71 8.33 6.08
CA PHE A 397 -10.01 8.91 5.76
C PHE A 397 -10.43 8.56 4.32
N PRO A 398 -11.74 8.48 4.01
CA PRO A 398 -12.24 8.18 2.67
C PRO A 398 -11.66 9.11 1.58
N LEU A 399 -11.45 8.58 0.37
CA LEU A 399 -10.90 9.34 -0.75
C LEU A 399 -11.70 10.62 -1.06
N TRP A 400 -13.03 10.51 -1.06
CA TRP A 400 -13.92 11.65 -1.32
C TRP A 400 -13.84 12.72 -0.22
N TYR A 401 -13.52 12.33 1.02
CA TYR A 401 -13.32 13.23 2.15
C TYR A 401 -11.96 13.93 2.03
N ARG A 402 -10.88 13.17 1.81
CA ARG A 402 -9.52 13.69 1.65
C ARG A 402 -9.42 14.70 0.50
N ARG A 403 -9.99 14.36 -0.67
CA ARG A 403 -10.01 15.28 -1.82
C ARG A 403 -10.85 16.51 -1.55
N ALA A 404 -12.04 16.35 -0.95
CA ALA A 404 -12.89 17.48 -0.63
C ALA A 404 -12.25 18.45 0.37
N ALA A 405 -11.52 17.92 1.36
CA ALA A 405 -10.87 18.72 2.40
C ALA A 405 -9.85 19.71 1.84
N GLU A 406 -9.07 19.29 0.83
CA GLU A 406 -8.00 20.11 0.24
C GLU A 406 -8.51 21.26 -0.63
N HIS A 407 -9.74 21.14 -1.14
CA HIS A 407 -10.32 22.18 -1.98
C HIS A 407 -11.14 23.18 -1.14
N PRO A 408 -11.14 24.48 -1.50
CA PRO A 408 -11.83 25.50 -0.73
C PRO A 408 -13.34 25.24 -0.67
N PRO A 409 -14.01 25.66 0.42
CA PRO A 409 -15.45 25.45 0.59
C PRO A 409 -16.23 26.11 -0.55
N GLY A 410 -17.18 25.37 -1.13
CA GLY A 410 -17.97 25.81 -2.29
C GLY A 410 -17.42 25.34 -3.64
N SER A 411 -16.27 24.65 -3.66
CA SER A 411 -15.80 23.93 -4.84
C SER A 411 -16.27 22.46 -4.79
N PHE A 412 -16.63 21.92 -5.95
CA PHE A 412 -17.12 20.55 -6.08
C PHE A 412 -16.08 19.68 -6.78
N VAL A 413 -15.72 18.58 -6.13
CA VAL A 413 -14.77 17.60 -6.65
C VAL A 413 -15.53 16.48 -7.32
N TYR A 414 -15.28 16.29 -8.62
CA TYR A 414 -15.86 15.18 -9.39
C TYR A 414 -14.88 14.00 -9.39
N HIS A 415 -15.40 12.81 -9.11
CA HIS A 415 -14.64 11.58 -9.08
C HIS A 415 -15.37 10.48 -9.84
N VAL A 416 -14.70 9.93 -10.86
CA VAL A 416 -15.17 8.76 -11.59
C VAL A 416 -14.37 7.56 -11.09
N PRO A 417 -15.03 6.56 -10.47
CA PRO A 417 -14.34 5.34 -10.05
C PRO A 417 -13.82 4.60 -11.27
N THR A 418 -12.54 4.26 -11.28
CA THR A 418 -11.94 3.43 -12.34
C THR A 418 -11.58 2.07 -11.74
N ASP A 419 -12.16 1.00 -12.30
CA ASP A 419 -11.85 -0.36 -11.85
C ASP A 419 -10.44 -0.78 -12.29
N ASP A 420 -9.68 -1.38 -11.36
CA ASP A 420 -8.29 -1.83 -11.58
C ASP A 420 -8.18 -3.03 -12.54
N ASN A 421 -9.27 -3.77 -12.75
CA ASN A 421 -9.29 -4.96 -13.59
C ASN A 421 -9.94 -4.65 -14.95
N PRO A 422 -9.15 -4.32 -15.98
CA PRO A 422 -9.68 -4.19 -17.35
C PRO A 422 -10.32 -5.48 -17.86
N ALA A 423 -10.08 -6.62 -17.19
CA ALA A 423 -10.68 -7.92 -17.49
C ALA A 423 -12.17 -8.04 -17.12
N ASP A 424 -12.68 -7.22 -16.19
CA ASP A 424 -14.11 -7.27 -15.83
C ASP A 424 -14.98 -6.45 -16.79
N GLY A 425 -14.39 -5.58 -17.62
CA GLY A 425 -15.11 -4.82 -18.65
C GLY A 425 -16.25 -3.93 -18.13
N HIS A 426 -16.34 -3.72 -16.82
CA HIS A 426 -17.38 -2.90 -16.21
C HIS A 426 -17.02 -1.44 -16.43
N ARG A 427 -17.96 -0.73 -17.04
CA ARG A 427 -17.81 0.69 -17.38
C ARG A 427 -18.17 1.54 -16.17
N PRO A 428 -17.55 2.71 -15.99
CA PRO A 428 -17.97 3.62 -14.94
C PRO A 428 -19.39 4.12 -15.23
N GLU A 429 -20.35 3.70 -14.40
CA GLU A 429 -21.76 4.11 -14.53
C GLU A 429 -22.12 5.29 -13.63
N VAL A 430 -21.25 5.62 -12.67
CA VAL A 430 -21.50 6.62 -11.61
C VAL A 430 -20.39 7.65 -11.52
N VAL A 431 -20.76 8.84 -11.06
CA VAL A 431 -19.85 9.92 -10.68
C VAL A 431 -20.16 10.31 -9.24
N THR A 432 -19.12 10.39 -8.42
CA THR A 432 -19.22 10.90 -7.06
C THR A 432 -18.79 12.36 -7.06
N VAL A 433 -19.61 13.22 -6.45
CA VAL A 433 -19.33 14.64 -6.28
C VAL A 433 -19.23 14.94 -4.79
N SER A 434 -18.14 15.56 -4.34
CA SER A 434 -17.96 15.92 -2.92
C SER A 434 -17.48 17.36 -2.73
N THR A 435 -17.83 17.96 -1.58
CA THR A 435 -17.37 19.27 -1.13
C THR A 435 -17.11 19.25 0.38
N ALA A 436 -16.14 20.05 0.82
CA ALA A 436 -15.87 20.28 2.23
C ALA A 436 -16.88 21.25 2.85
N VAL A 437 -17.17 21.02 4.13
CA VAL A 437 -17.95 21.89 5.00
C VAL A 437 -17.03 22.41 6.10
N SER A 438 -16.62 23.66 5.97
CA SER A 438 -15.79 24.35 6.95
C SER A 438 -16.63 25.28 7.81
N VAL A 439 -16.38 25.32 9.11
CA VAL A 439 -17.00 26.23 10.07
C VAL A 439 -15.97 27.24 10.53
N THR A 440 -16.35 28.52 10.52
CA THR A 440 -15.46 29.62 10.92
C THR A 440 -15.97 30.28 12.20
N VAL A 441 -15.18 30.27 13.26
CA VAL A 441 -15.52 30.84 14.57
C VAL A 441 -14.34 31.69 15.05
N HIS A 442 -14.58 32.96 15.41
CA HIS A 442 -13.54 33.89 15.90
C HIS A 442 -12.27 33.96 15.00
N ASN A 443 -12.45 34.08 13.68
CA ASN A 443 -11.38 34.06 12.66
C ASN A 443 -10.57 32.76 12.57
N LYS A 444 -11.00 31.68 13.22
CA LYS A 444 -10.43 30.34 13.06
C LYS A 444 -11.36 29.49 12.21
N THR A 445 -10.82 28.82 11.21
CA THR A 445 -11.56 27.95 10.30
C THR A 445 -11.23 26.49 10.59
N ALA A 446 -12.24 25.66 10.84
CA ALA A 446 -12.07 24.23 11.05
C ALA A 446 -12.91 23.46 10.01
N LEU A 447 -12.37 22.35 9.52
CA LEU A 447 -13.14 21.40 8.70
C LEU A 447 -14.06 20.59 9.62
N ALA A 448 -15.37 20.69 9.40
CA ALA A 448 -16.36 19.97 10.21
C ALA A 448 -16.77 18.65 9.55
N ALA A 449 -17.09 18.68 8.25
CA ALA A 449 -17.58 17.51 7.53
C ALA A 449 -17.24 17.60 6.04
N ALA A 450 -17.42 16.50 5.32
CA ALA A 450 -17.50 16.49 3.87
C ALA A 450 -18.84 15.89 3.45
N ILE A 451 -19.52 16.56 2.52
CA ILE A 451 -20.82 16.15 1.98
C ILE A 451 -20.66 15.81 0.49
N GLY A 452 -21.42 14.83 0.03
CA GLY A 452 -21.37 14.44 -1.37
C GLY A 452 -22.63 13.72 -1.85
N VAL A 453 -22.69 13.57 -3.16
CA VAL A 453 -23.73 12.84 -3.87
C VAL A 453 -23.10 11.91 -4.88
N GLN A 454 -23.68 10.72 -5.03
CA GLN A 454 -23.38 9.81 -6.12
C GLN A 454 -24.53 9.87 -7.11
N MET A 455 -24.20 10.15 -8.37
CA MET A 455 -25.17 10.26 -9.45
C MET A 455 -24.74 9.44 -10.67
N LYS A 456 -25.70 9.07 -11.50
CA LYS A 456 -25.46 8.39 -12.77
C LYS A 456 -24.70 9.29 -13.72
N LEU A 457 -23.68 8.72 -14.36
CA LEU A 457 -22.89 9.41 -15.38
C LEU A 457 -23.78 9.90 -16.54
N SER A 458 -24.84 9.14 -16.89
CA SER A 458 -25.79 9.53 -17.94
C SER A 458 -26.52 10.84 -17.64
N MET A 459 -26.90 11.08 -16.37
CA MET A 459 -27.58 12.32 -15.98
C MET A 459 -26.65 13.52 -16.11
N LEU A 460 -25.42 13.39 -15.60
CA LEU A 460 -24.42 14.44 -15.68
C LEU A 460 -24.10 14.78 -17.15
N ARG A 461 -24.01 13.76 -17.99
CA ARG A 461 -23.80 13.90 -19.42
C ARG A 461 -24.92 14.67 -20.11
N ASP A 462 -26.18 14.31 -19.84
CA ASP A 462 -27.34 14.97 -20.47
C ASP A 462 -27.45 16.44 -20.05
N ILE A 463 -27.10 16.77 -18.80
CA ILE A 463 -27.03 18.15 -18.32
C ILE A 463 -25.88 18.88 -19.02
N PHE A 464 -24.69 18.28 -19.05
CA PHE A 464 -23.50 18.89 -19.64
C PHE A 464 -23.71 19.24 -21.12
N TRP A 465 -24.25 18.32 -21.93
CA TRP A 465 -24.47 18.59 -23.34
C TRP A 465 -25.54 19.65 -23.60
N LYS A 466 -26.60 19.71 -22.77
CA LYS A 466 -27.58 20.80 -22.85
C LYS A 466 -26.96 22.16 -22.51
N VAL A 467 -26.01 22.21 -21.58
CA VAL A 467 -25.30 23.45 -21.19
C VAL A 467 -24.24 23.83 -22.22
N ALA A 468 -23.56 22.85 -22.82
CA ALA A 468 -22.53 23.05 -23.82
C ALA A 468 -23.09 23.43 -25.21
N GLN A 469 -24.41 23.49 -25.38
CA GLN A 469 -25.06 23.99 -26.58
C GLN A 469 -25.00 25.52 -26.62
N GLN A 470 -24.19 26.07 -27.53
CA GLN A 470 -24.28 27.49 -27.88
C GLN A 470 -25.55 27.72 -28.72
N PRO A 471 -26.39 28.72 -28.39
CA PRO A 471 -27.50 29.10 -29.25
C PRO A 471 -26.97 29.64 -30.59
N ASN A 472 -27.66 29.30 -31.68
CA ASN A 472 -27.30 29.71 -33.05
C ASN A 472 -27.29 31.25 -33.27
N ASP A 473 -27.83 32.03 -32.34
CA ASP A 473 -28.00 33.48 -32.38
C ASP A 473 -26.97 34.22 -31.49
N THR A 474 -25.87 33.56 -31.13
CA THR A 474 -24.80 34.17 -30.33
C THR A 474 -23.89 35.03 -31.22
N ASP A 475 -23.80 36.32 -30.90
CA ASP A 475 -22.92 37.27 -31.57
C ASP A 475 -21.46 36.97 -31.17
N CYS A 476 -20.72 36.33 -32.07
CA CYS A 476 -19.32 35.93 -31.88
C CYS A 476 -18.33 36.90 -32.52
N SER A 477 -18.71 38.17 -32.68
CA SER A 477 -17.89 39.19 -33.34
C SER A 477 -16.56 39.49 -32.62
N ASP A 478 -16.44 39.19 -31.33
CA ASP A 478 -15.24 39.40 -30.51
C ASP A 478 -14.31 38.17 -30.40
N VAL A 479 -14.66 37.04 -31.01
CA VAL A 479 -13.86 35.80 -30.91
C VAL A 479 -13.24 35.49 -32.28
N ASP A 480 -11.91 35.53 -32.37
CA ASP A 480 -11.17 35.06 -33.55
C ASP A 480 -11.37 33.54 -33.70
N GLY A 481 -12.37 33.13 -34.49
CA GLY A 481 -12.67 31.72 -34.75
C GLY A 481 -14.00 31.45 -35.49
N THR A 482 -14.20 30.20 -35.90
CA THR A 482 -15.48 29.71 -36.44
C THR A 482 -16.51 29.56 -35.32
N CYS A 483 -17.58 30.34 -35.33
CA CYS A 483 -18.73 30.24 -34.42
C CYS A 483 -20.03 30.09 -35.23
N PRO A 484 -21.05 29.35 -34.75
CA PRO A 484 -21.17 28.69 -33.44
C PRO A 484 -20.40 27.38 -33.33
N LEU A 485 -19.68 27.19 -32.23
CA LEU A 485 -19.06 25.91 -31.88
C LEU A 485 -20.07 25.13 -31.03
N SER A 486 -20.71 24.15 -31.64
CA SER A 486 -21.53 23.19 -30.91
C SER A 486 -20.76 21.90 -30.72
N CYS A 487 -20.68 21.45 -29.47
CA CYS A 487 -20.16 20.13 -29.16
C CYS A 487 -21.02 18.98 -29.73
N GLU A 488 -22.18 19.23 -30.33
CA GLU A 488 -22.92 18.20 -31.07
C GLU A 488 -22.34 17.93 -32.47
N ASP A 489 -21.59 18.86 -33.06
CA ASP A 489 -21.01 18.67 -34.38
C ASP A 489 -20.06 17.45 -34.36
N GLU A 490 -20.23 16.53 -35.31
CA GLU A 490 -19.38 15.35 -35.47
C GLU A 490 -17.91 15.72 -35.75
N ARG A 491 -17.66 16.96 -36.19
CA ARG A 491 -16.31 17.47 -36.48
C ARG A 491 -15.52 17.85 -35.22
N LEU A 492 -16.20 18.05 -34.09
CA LEU A 492 -15.58 18.52 -32.85
C LEU A 492 -15.65 17.44 -31.76
N ASN A 493 -14.54 17.23 -31.08
CA ASN A 493 -14.47 16.39 -29.88
C ASN A 493 -14.36 17.28 -28.65
N CYS A 494 -15.38 17.23 -27.79
CA CYS A 494 -15.41 17.96 -26.54
C CYS A 494 -15.22 17.01 -25.36
N TYR A 495 -14.38 17.42 -24.42
CA TYR A 495 -14.04 16.65 -23.22
C TYR A 495 -14.32 17.50 -21.98
N LEU A 496 -14.89 16.88 -20.95
CA LEU A 496 -14.85 17.42 -19.59
C LEU A 496 -13.73 16.70 -18.84
N ILE A 497 -12.73 17.43 -18.39
CA ILE A 497 -11.55 16.88 -17.70
C ILE A 497 -11.50 17.35 -16.25
N ASP A 498 -10.97 16.49 -15.37
CA ASP A 498 -10.68 16.86 -13.99
C ASP A 498 -9.39 17.67 -13.87
N ASN A 499 -9.12 18.16 -12.65
CA ASN A 499 -7.92 18.93 -12.34
C ASN A 499 -6.60 18.14 -12.50
N ASN A 500 -6.68 16.82 -12.69
CA ASN A 500 -5.52 15.96 -12.92
C ASN A 500 -5.43 15.45 -14.37
N GLY A 501 -6.29 15.93 -15.28
CA GLY A 501 -6.26 15.58 -16.69
C GLY A 501 -6.93 14.26 -17.05
N PHE A 502 -7.77 13.70 -16.16
CA PHE A 502 -8.61 12.55 -16.46
C PHE A 502 -9.96 12.98 -17.03
N ILE A 503 -10.45 12.24 -18.01
CA ILE A 503 -11.71 12.53 -18.68
C ILE A 503 -12.88 12.12 -17.77
N VAL A 504 -13.70 13.08 -17.36
CA VAL A 504 -14.95 12.85 -16.62
C VAL A 504 -16.12 12.61 -17.59
N LEU A 505 -16.18 13.35 -18.70
CA LEU A 505 -17.15 13.13 -19.77
C LEU A 505 -16.49 13.22 -21.14
N SER A 506 -16.87 12.30 -22.02
CA SER A 506 -16.59 12.35 -23.46
C SER A 506 -17.84 11.93 -24.24
N LYS A 507 -17.87 12.20 -25.54
CA LYS A 507 -18.84 11.62 -26.47
C LYS A 507 -18.75 10.10 -26.48
N ASP A 508 -17.52 9.58 -26.43
CA ASP A 508 -17.25 8.16 -26.35
C ASP A 508 -17.15 7.71 -24.89
N LEU A 509 -17.92 6.69 -24.53
CA LEU A 509 -17.96 6.16 -23.18
C LEU A 509 -16.67 5.41 -22.81
N GLU A 510 -15.94 4.87 -23.79
CA GLU A 510 -14.70 4.13 -23.52
C GLU A 510 -13.55 5.04 -23.07
N GLN A 511 -13.66 6.34 -23.34
CA GLN A 511 -12.68 7.35 -22.95
C GLN A 511 -12.92 7.89 -21.54
N THR A 512 -14.06 7.57 -20.91
CA THR A 512 -14.39 8.08 -19.57
C THR A 512 -13.55 7.39 -18.49
N GLY A 513 -12.92 8.17 -17.62
CA GLY A 513 -11.99 7.69 -16.60
C GLY A 513 -10.56 7.44 -17.09
N VAL A 514 -10.31 7.58 -18.40
CA VAL A 514 -8.98 7.45 -19.01
C VAL A 514 -8.26 8.79 -18.96
N PHE A 515 -6.93 8.75 -18.88
CA PHE A 515 -6.10 9.95 -18.92
C PHE A 515 -6.15 10.59 -20.32
N LEU A 516 -6.33 11.91 -20.39
CA LEU A 516 -6.48 12.62 -21.67
C LEU A 516 -5.30 12.39 -22.61
N GLY A 517 -4.07 12.30 -22.10
CA GLY A 517 -2.89 12.08 -22.94
C GLY A 517 -2.82 10.68 -23.58
N GLU A 518 -3.53 9.69 -23.04
CA GLU A 518 -3.65 8.36 -23.69
C GLU A 518 -4.63 8.39 -24.87
N VAL A 519 -5.65 9.24 -24.78
CA VAL A 519 -6.65 9.44 -25.84
C VAL A 519 -6.16 10.41 -26.91
N ASP A 520 -5.63 11.56 -26.48
CA ASP A 520 -5.14 12.65 -27.32
C ASP A 520 -3.88 13.31 -26.71
N GLY A 521 -2.73 12.67 -26.95
CA GLY A 521 -1.44 13.19 -26.51
C GLY A 521 -1.04 14.53 -27.14
N SER A 522 -1.56 14.84 -28.34
CA SER A 522 -1.26 16.09 -29.03
C SER A 522 -1.89 17.29 -28.32
N LEU A 523 -3.16 17.16 -27.93
CA LEU A 523 -3.87 18.15 -27.13
C LEU A 523 -3.22 18.31 -25.76
N MET A 524 -2.90 17.21 -25.08
CA MET A 524 -2.27 17.30 -23.75
C MET A 524 -0.91 18.00 -23.79
N THR A 525 -0.09 17.72 -24.82
CA THR A 525 1.20 18.41 -25.01
C THR A 525 1.02 19.91 -25.23
N GLN A 526 0.00 20.31 -25.99
CA GLN A 526 -0.32 21.72 -26.18
C GLN A 526 -0.79 22.38 -24.87
N LEU A 527 -1.64 21.71 -24.09
CA LEU A 527 -2.10 22.21 -22.78
C LEU A 527 -0.93 22.41 -21.80
N LEU A 528 0.10 21.57 -21.88
CA LEU A 528 1.37 21.76 -21.14
C LEU A 528 2.15 22.97 -21.66
N HIS A 529 2.28 23.13 -22.97
CA HIS A 529 2.95 24.30 -23.58
C HIS A 529 2.26 25.62 -23.23
N MET A 530 0.93 25.59 -23.12
CA MET A 530 0.10 26.73 -22.72
C MET A 530 0.08 26.95 -21.19
N SER A 531 0.82 26.15 -20.41
CA SER A 531 0.89 26.20 -18.94
C SER A 531 -0.44 26.02 -18.21
N ILE A 532 -1.46 25.45 -18.86
CA ILE A 532 -2.76 25.12 -18.23
C ILE A 532 -2.59 23.91 -17.32
N PHE A 533 -1.81 22.93 -17.78
CA PHE A 533 -1.38 21.81 -16.95
C PHE A 533 0.11 21.90 -16.68
N ARG A 534 0.49 21.44 -15.49
CA ARG A 534 1.87 21.22 -15.09
C ARG A 534 2.12 19.73 -14.92
N GLN A 535 3.19 19.23 -15.53
CA GLN A 535 3.67 17.87 -15.31
C GLN A 535 4.49 17.80 -14.02
N VAL A 536 4.24 16.75 -13.25
CA VAL A 536 4.87 16.44 -11.97
C VAL A 536 5.37 15.01 -12.04
N THR A 537 6.63 14.75 -11.74
CA THR A 537 7.16 13.38 -11.68
C THR A 537 6.90 12.79 -10.29
N LEU A 538 6.45 11.54 -10.27
CA LEU A 538 6.25 10.75 -9.07
C LEU A 538 7.07 9.47 -9.15
N TYR A 539 7.48 8.98 -7.98
CA TYR A 539 8.25 7.77 -7.81
C TYR A 539 7.48 6.76 -6.96
N ASP A 540 7.48 5.50 -7.38
CA ASP A 540 7.02 4.36 -6.59
C ASP A 540 8.14 3.31 -6.54
N TYR A 541 8.87 3.29 -5.42
CA TYR A 541 9.96 2.36 -5.09
C TYR A 541 9.47 1.00 -4.59
N GLN A 542 8.17 0.87 -4.28
CA GLN A 542 7.58 -0.38 -3.80
C GLN A 542 6.79 -1.09 -4.92
N ALA A 543 6.98 -0.70 -6.17
CA ALA A 543 6.26 -1.29 -7.30
C ALA A 543 6.74 -2.71 -7.61
N MET A 544 5.86 -3.50 -8.24
CA MET A 544 6.14 -4.88 -8.64
C MET A 544 6.01 -4.98 -10.16
N CYS A 545 7.15 -5.06 -10.86
CA CYS A 545 7.19 -5.09 -12.32
C CYS A 545 7.29 -6.51 -12.83
N LYS A 546 6.75 -6.73 -14.03
CA LYS A 546 7.08 -7.91 -14.82
C LYS A 546 8.51 -7.78 -15.29
N HIS A 547 9.34 -8.76 -14.97
CA HIS A 547 10.68 -8.80 -15.50
C HIS A 547 10.60 -8.94 -17.03
N PRO A 548 11.16 -8.01 -17.82
CA PRO A 548 11.24 -8.21 -19.26
C PRO A 548 12.15 -9.41 -19.47
N TYR A 549 11.58 -10.55 -19.85
CA TYR A 549 12.42 -11.65 -20.31
C TYR A 549 13.20 -11.09 -21.51
N HIS A 550 14.51 -10.95 -21.35
CA HIS A 550 15.40 -10.99 -22.49
C HIS A 550 15.20 -12.36 -23.11
N HIS A 551 14.24 -12.45 -24.02
CA HIS A 551 14.26 -13.48 -25.02
C HIS A 551 15.58 -13.25 -25.74
N HIS A 552 16.61 -14.00 -25.36
CA HIS A 552 17.66 -14.35 -26.30
C HIS A 552 16.90 -14.89 -27.50
N SER A 553 16.78 -14.09 -28.56
CA SER A 553 16.08 -14.50 -29.77
C SER A 553 16.62 -15.87 -30.12
N GLY A 554 15.78 -16.90 -30.02
CA GLY A 554 16.07 -18.26 -30.46
C GLY A 554 16.30 -18.36 -31.98
N GLY A 555 16.57 -17.23 -32.65
CA GLY A 555 16.95 -17.13 -34.05
C GLY A 555 18.29 -17.77 -34.38
N ARG A 556 19.01 -18.36 -33.41
CA ARG A 556 20.17 -19.23 -33.68
C ARG A 556 19.82 -20.67 -34.08
N ASN A 557 18.55 -21.10 -34.01
CA ASN A 557 18.17 -22.47 -34.42
C ASN A 557 17.65 -22.61 -35.86
N LEU A 558 17.67 -21.55 -36.69
CA LEU A 558 17.26 -21.59 -38.09
C LEU A 558 18.39 -21.88 -39.09
N LEU A 559 19.60 -22.18 -38.60
CA LEU A 559 20.75 -22.55 -39.42
C LEU A 559 21.31 -23.91 -39.02
N ASN A 560 20.62 -24.99 -39.40
CA ASN A 560 21.29 -26.08 -40.13
C ASN A 560 20.27 -27.16 -40.59
N PRO A 561 19.80 -27.14 -41.85
CA PRO A 561 19.08 -28.29 -42.43
C PRO A 561 19.95 -29.56 -42.42
N LEU A 562 21.28 -29.40 -42.40
CA LEU A 562 22.24 -30.49 -42.27
C LEU A 562 22.19 -31.19 -40.91
N PHE A 563 21.95 -30.48 -39.80
CA PHE A 563 21.83 -31.12 -38.48
C PHE A 563 20.54 -31.93 -38.36
N ALA A 564 19.43 -31.42 -38.90
CA ALA A 564 18.18 -32.18 -38.96
C ALA A 564 18.34 -33.45 -39.81
N LEU A 565 19.06 -33.38 -40.93
CA LEU A 565 19.39 -34.55 -41.76
C LEU A 565 20.33 -35.53 -41.03
N ILE A 566 21.34 -35.04 -40.30
CA ILE A 566 22.24 -35.89 -39.52
C ILE A 566 21.49 -36.57 -38.37
N SER A 567 20.62 -35.86 -37.66
CA SER A 567 19.79 -36.44 -36.59
C SER A 567 18.77 -37.42 -37.13
N ALA A 568 18.16 -37.16 -38.30
CA ALA A 568 17.29 -38.12 -38.97
C ALA A 568 18.07 -39.36 -39.42
N ALA A 569 19.27 -39.19 -39.96
CA ALA A 569 20.14 -40.30 -40.35
C ALA A 569 20.59 -41.12 -39.13
N GLN A 570 20.95 -40.48 -38.02
CA GLN A 570 21.29 -41.14 -36.76
C GLN A 570 20.10 -41.89 -36.18
N TRP A 571 18.89 -41.29 -36.21
CA TRP A 571 17.66 -41.96 -35.80
C TRP A 571 17.36 -43.20 -36.66
N LEU A 572 17.52 -43.08 -37.99
CA LEU A 572 17.30 -44.17 -38.93
C LEU A 572 18.34 -45.29 -38.74
N LEU A 573 19.60 -44.93 -38.50
CA LEU A 573 20.67 -45.88 -38.18
C LEU A 573 20.40 -46.60 -36.86
N SER A 574 19.94 -45.87 -35.83
CA SER A 574 19.65 -46.45 -34.51
C SER A 574 18.45 -47.40 -34.57
N ASN A 575 17.43 -47.07 -35.35
CA ASN A 575 16.30 -47.97 -35.61
C ASN A 575 16.69 -49.17 -36.47
N LEU A 576 17.60 -49.02 -37.43
CA LEU A 576 18.10 -50.13 -38.23
C LEU A 576 18.96 -51.08 -37.38
N VAL A 577 19.75 -50.56 -36.45
CA VAL A 577 20.50 -51.35 -35.46
C VAL A 577 19.56 -52.05 -34.49
N LEU A 578 18.51 -51.37 -33.99
CA LEU A 578 17.47 -51.98 -33.16
C LEU A 578 16.70 -53.06 -33.93
N PHE A 579 16.35 -52.82 -35.19
CA PHE A 579 15.67 -53.79 -36.05
C PHE A 579 16.54 -55.03 -36.34
N ILE A 580 17.85 -54.85 -36.52
CA ILE A 580 18.81 -55.96 -36.68
C ILE A 580 19.00 -56.73 -35.36
N LEU A 581 19.00 -56.04 -34.21
CA LEU A 581 19.04 -56.66 -32.88
C LEU A 581 17.73 -57.40 -32.53
N GLU A 582 16.57 -56.87 -32.96
CA GLU A 582 15.24 -57.48 -32.80
C GLU A 582 15.00 -58.67 -33.74
N PHE A 583 15.76 -58.82 -34.83
CA PHE A 583 15.68 -60.00 -35.72
C PHE A 583 16.38 -61.25 -35.18
N SER A 584 16.91 -61.18 -33.95
CA SER A 584 17.40 -62.32 -33.16
C SER A 584 16.47 -62.61 -31.97
N LEU A 585 15.40 -63.39 -32.24
CA LEU A 585 14.57 -64.14 -31.28
C LEU A 585 13.77 -63.33 -30.24
N CYS A 586 12.43 -63.45 -30.29
CA CYS A 586 11.38 -63.00 -29.34
C CYS A 586 11.77 -63.00 -27.84
N PRO A 587 11.08 -62.24 -26.93
CA PRO A 587 9.71 -61.69 -27.01
C PRO A 587 9.56 -60.21 -26.55
N LEU A 588 8.61 -59.42 -27.06
CA LEU A 588 7.19 -59.38 -26.69
C LEU A 588 6.92 -59.30 -25.16
N TRP A 589 7.33 -58.21 -24.48
CA TRP A 589 6.67 -57.64 -23.27
C TRP A 589 7.48 -56.47 -22.63
N SER A 590 7.01 -55.23 -22.83
CA SER A 590 6.88 -54.13 -21.84
C SER A 590 6.77 -52.81 -22.62
N SER A 591 5.54 -52.35 -22.85
CA SER A 591 4.85 -51.28 -22.12
C SER A 591 5.53 -49.92 -22.25
N ASP A 592 4.88 -49.08 -23.05
CA ASP A 592 5.08 -47.64 -23.18
C ASP A 592 5.45 -46.95 -21.87
N ASN A 593 6.54 -46.18 -21.89
CA ASN A 593 6.77 -45.10 -20.94
C ASN A 593 7.11 -43.83 -21.74
N THR A 594 6.08 -43.20 -22.30
CA THR A 594 6.16 -41.80 -22.72
C THR A 594 6.08 -40.93 -21.48
N ALA A 595 7.22 -40.40 -21.04
CA ALA A 595 7.25 -39.34 -20.04
C ALA A 595 6.73 -38.05 -20.68
N GLU A 596 5.51 -37.64 -20.32
CA GLU A 596 5.01 -36.30 -20.58
C GLU A 596 5.81 -35.29 -19.75
N ALA A 597 6.67 -34.52 -20.43
CA ALA A 597 7.28 -33.34 -19.85
C ALA A 597 6.18 -32.28 -19.66
N HIS A 598 5.66 -32.16 -18.43
CA HIS A 598 4.85 -31.02 -18.04
C HIS A 598 5.68 -29.74 -18.15
N LYS A 599 5.48 -29.03 -19.26
CA LYS A 599 5.95 -27.66 -19.46
C LYS A 599 5.18 -26.77 -18.49
N HIS A 600 5.74 -26.55 -17.29
CA HIS A 600 5.26 -25.49 -16.41
C HIS A 600 5.19 -24.20 -17.23
N LYS A 601 3.98 -23.69 -17.48
CA LYS A 601 3.78 -22.28 -17.82
C LYS A 601 4.41 -21.51 -16.68
N LYS A 602 5.63 -20.99 -16.88
CA LYS A 602 6.24 -20.03 -15.95
C LYS A 602 5.32 -18.81 -15.98
N GLN A 603 4.44 -18.75 -14.98
CA GLN A 603 3.65 -17.58 -14.65
C GLN A 603 4.64 -16.41 -14.49
N ASP A 604 4.34 -15.28 -15.13
CA ASP A 604 5.21 -14.09 -15.11
C ASP A 604 5.42 -13.67 -13.66
N MET A 605 6.59 -14.01 -13.11
CA MET A 605 6.94 -13.71 -11.73
C MET A 605 7.26 -12.22 -11.64
N LEU A 606 6.45 -11.49 -10.88
CA LEU A 606 6.69 -10.08 -10.58
C LEU A 606 7.90 -9.95 -9.64
N GLN A 607 8.74 -8.94 -9.87
CA GLN A 607 9.88 -8.59 -9.03
C GLN A 607 9.77 -7.13 -8.60
N PRO A 608 10.35 -6.75 -7.45
CA PRO A 608 10.45 -5.34 -7.06
C PRO A 608 11.15 -4.52 -8.14
N CYS A 609 10.65 -3.32 -8.37
CA CYS A 609 11.21 -2.37 -9.31
C CYS A 609 10.87 -0.95 -8.87
N ASP A 610 11.70 -0.02 -9.30
CA ASP A 610 11.43 1.40 -9.16
C ASP A 610 10.65 1.85 -10.39
N THR A 611 9.52 2.51 -10.17
CA THR A 611 8.71 3.07 -11.26
C THR A 611 8.63 4.57 -11.12
N GLU A 612 8.89 5.27 -12.22
CA GLU A 612 8.66 6.71 -12.35
C GLU A 612 7.44 6.89 -13.27
N TYR A 613 6.50 7.73 -12.85
CA TYR A 613 5.33 8.06 -13.65
C TYR A 613 4.98 9.54 -13.54
N PRO A 614 4.53 10.15 -14.66
CA PRO A 614 4.10 11.53 -14.66
C PRO A 614 2.66 11.66 -14.15
N ALA A 615 2.45 12.66 -13.30
CA ALA A 615 1.15 13.15 -12.92
C ALA A 615 0.94 14.57 -13.44
N PHE A 616 -0.30 14.98 -13.56
CA PHE A 616 -0.66 16.28 -14.10
C PHE A 616 -1.52 17.05 -13.11
N ILE A 617 -1.33 18.36 -13.05
CA ILE A 617 -2.14 19.26 -12.25
C ILE A 617 -2.51 20.50 -13.04
N HIS A 618 -3.78 20.90 -12.94
CA HIS A 618 -4.31 22.12 -13.53
C HIS A 618 -3.89 23.36 -12.73
N ASP A 619 -3.36 24.37 -13.42
CA ASP A 619 -3.07 25.68 -12.84
C ASP A 619 -4.34 26.56 -12.87
N THR A 620 -4.85 26.95 -11.70
CA THR A 620 -6.09 27.73 -11.58
C THR A 620 -5.96 29.20 -11.97
N SER A 621 -4.74 29.68 -12.24
CA SER A 621 -4.50 31.06 -12.67
C SER A 621 -5.02 31.34 -14.09
N ILE A 622 -5.04 30.31 -14.95
CA ILE A 622 -5.51 30.41 -16.33
C ILE A 622 -6.95 29.88 -16.39
N ARG A 623 -7.89 30.76 -16.75
CA ARG A 623 -9.32 30.38 -16.84
C ARG A 623 -9.74 29.93 -18.22
N GLU A 624 -9.21 30.58 -19.25
CA GLU A 624 -9.55 30.33 -20.64
C GLU A 624 -8.29 30.46 -21.48
N ALA A 625 -8.17 29.59 -22.48
CA ALA A 625 -7.05 29.64 -23.39
C ALA A 625 -7.50 29.15 -24.77
N ASN A 626 -7.15 29.92 -25.79
CA ASN A 626 -7.42 29.59 -27.18
C ASN A 626 -6.09 29.40 -27.89
N GLY A 627 -6.00 28.40 -28.75
CA GLY A 627 -4.79 28.09 -29.48
C GLY A 627 -5.08 27.10 -30.60
N PHE A 628 -4.16 27.05 -31.57
CA PHE A 628 -4.21 26.11 -32.66
C PHE A 628 -3.09 25.09 -32.54
N ILE A 629 -3.36 23.86 -32.94
CA ILE A 629 -2.39 22.77 -32.96
C ILE A 629 -1.99 22.52 -34.41
N GLU A 630 -0.74 22.81 -34.75
CA GLU A 630 -0.18 22.52 -36.08
C GLU A 630 0.30 21.07 -36.14
N CYS A 631 -0.46 20.22 -36.82
CA CYS A 631 -0.10 18.82 -37.10
C CYS A 631 0.54 18.68 -38.50
N GLY A 632 1.49 19.57 -38.81
CA GLY A 632 2.23 19.61 -40.07
C GLY A 632 1.40 20.12 -41.27
N HIS A 633 0.44 19.33 -41.75
CA HIS A 633 -0.45 19.70 -42.87
C HIS A 633 -1.90 19.95 -42.46
N CYS A 634 -2.24 19.72 -41.19
CA CYS A 634 -3.54 20.07 -40.64
C CYS A 634 -3.36 21.03 -39.46
N GLN A 635 -4.36 21.87 -39.26
CA GLN A 635 -4.50 22.75 -38.11
C GLN A 635 -5.77 22.33 -37.39
N ARG A 636 -5.68 22.13 -36.08
CA ARG A 636 -6.82 21.87 -35.22
C ARG A 636 -7.05 23.02 -34.27
#